data_AF-A0A845UG29-F1
#
_entry.id   AF-A0A845UG29-F1
#
_cell.length_a   1.000
_cell.length_b   1.000
_cell.length_c   1.000
_cell.angle_alpha   90.00
_cell.angle_beta   90.00
_cell.angle_gamma   90.00
#
_symmetry.space_group_name_H-M   'P 1'
#
loop_
_entity.id
_entity.type
_entity.pdbx_description
1 polymer ?
#
loop_
_entity_poly.entity_id
_entity_poly.type
_entity_poly.pdbx_seq_one_letter_code
_entity_poly.pdbx_strand_id
1 'polypeptide(L)'
;MIGAIIGDICGSRYEWDPLKDPEAIRLDHGDNTFTDDTVCTLAVFDHLHGGKPIVEALRELGTDYFTRGYGLNFLGWLCDPDAGPYGSWGNGSAMRVSPAAYFASSIKEAAEIAQRTAEVTHNHWQGIRGAQATAVAIRMALEGWQKQDIKDIRLRSRSPHRGHEAGLRIQSLLPGVRS
;
A
#
# COMPACT_ATOMS: atom_id res chain seq x y z
N MET A 1 -5.69 7.93 5.75
CA MET A 1 -6.53 6.72 5.73
C MET A 1 -7.90 6.97 5.10
N ILE A 2 -8.77 7.82 5.67
CA ILE A 2 -10.12 8.06 5.12
C ILE A 2 -10.08 8.46 3.63
N GLY A 3 -9.13 9.32 3.24
CA GLY A 3 -8.96 9.70 1.83
C GLY A 3 -8.63 8.53 0.88
N ALA A 4 -7.96 7.47 1.36
CA ALA A 4 -7.72 6.26 0.56
C ALA A 4 -9.01 5.47 0.35
N ILE A 5 -9.84 5.35 1.39
CA ILE A 5 -11.16 4.68 1.33
C ILE A 5 -12.11 5.47 0.42
N ILE A 6 -12.15 6.79 0.54
CA ILE A 6 -12.95 7.65 -0.36
C ILE A 6 -12.45 7.49 -1.81
N GLY A 7 -11.13 7.49 -2.02
CA GLY A 7 -10.54 7.31 -3.35
C GLY A 7 -10.90 5.98 -3.99
N ASP A 8 -10.87 4.89 -3.22
CA ASP A 8 -11.32 3.56 -3.65
C ASP A 8 -12.80 3.59 -4.05
N ILE A 9 -13.69 4.03 -3.15
CA ILE A 9 -15.13 4.05 -3.39
C ILE A 9 -15.47 4.89 -4.64
N CYS A 10 -14.95 6.11 -4.72
CA CYS A 10 -15.22 7.00 -5.84
C CYS A 10 -14.55 6.57 -7.15
N GLY A 11 -13.45 5.82 -7.08
CA GLY A 11 -12.70 5.33 -8.24
C GLY A 11 -13.24 4.01 -8.81
N SER A 12 -13.89 3.19 -7.97
CA SER A 12 -14.34 1.82 -8.30
C SER A 12 -15.13 1.73 -9.61
N ARG A 13 -16.05 2.66 -9.87
CA ARG A 13 -16.89 2.68 -11.08
C ARG A 13 -16.06 2.81 -12.38
N TYR A 14 -14.87 3.38 -12.30
CA TYR A 14 -14.04 3.73 -13.45
C TYR A 14 -12.91 2.72 -13.71
N GLU A 15 -12.76 1.68 -12.90
CA GLU A 15 -11.66 0.72 -13.01
C GLU A 15 -11.66 -0.04 -14.35
N TRP A 16 -12.84 -0.48 -14.79
CA TRP A 16 -13.03 -1.25 -16.03
C TRP A 16 -13.58 -0.42 -17.19
N ASP A 17 -13.89 0.85 -16.92
CA ASP A 17 -14.46 1.82 -17.86
C ASP A 17 -13.85 3.21 -17.59
N PRO A 18 -12.55 3.40 -17.90
CA PRO A 18 -11.82 4.58 -17.51
C PRO A 18 -12.25 5.81 -18.31
N LEU A 19 -12.69 6.85 -17.60
CA LEU A 19 -12.92 8.18 -18.17
C LEU A 19 -11.61 8.98 -18.21
N LYS A 20 -11.34 9.57 -19.38
CA LYS A 20 -10.16 10.44 -19.58
C LYS A 20 -10.44 11.91 -19.29
N ASP A 21 -11.71 12.32 -19.33
CA ASP A 21 -12.14 13.68 -19.05
C ASP A 21 -12.38 13.85 -17.55
N PRO A 22 -11.56 14.63 -16.83
CA PRO A 22 -11.73 14.85 -15.40
C PRO A 22 -13.06 15.54 -15.05
N GLU A 23 -13.60 16.37 -15.94
CA GLU A 23 -14.86 17.10 -15.71
C GLU A 23 -16.09 16.17 -15.78
N ALA A 24 -15.93 15.01 -16.43
CA ALA A 24 -16.96 13.98 -16.50
C ALA A 24 -16.95 13.03 -15.28
N ILE A 25 -15.95 13.13 -14.39
CA ILE A 25 -15.83 12.26 -13.21
C ILE A 25 -16.85 12.69 -12.15
N ARG A 26 -17.64 11.71 -11.70
CA ARG A 26 -18.65 11.86 -10.66
C ARG A 26 -18.26 11.04 -9.44
N LEU A 27 -17.99 11.73 -8.34
CA LEU A 27 -17.60 11.10 -7.07
C LEU A 27 -18.80 10.50 -6.32
N ASP A 28 -20.02 10.85 -6.72
CA ASP A 28 -21.30 10.57 -6.07
C ASP A 28 -22.18 9.55 -6.82
N HIS A 29 -21.59 8.76 -7.73
CA HIS A 29 -22.33 7.78 -8.53
C HIS A 29 -22.91 6.65 -7.66
N GLY A 30 -24.14 6.21 -7.94
CA GLY A 30 -24.83 5.17 -7.14
C GLY A 30 -24.18 3.79 -7.20
N ASP A 31 -23.39 3.52 -8.23
CA ASP A 31 -22.62 2.27 -8.39
C ASP A 31 -21.28 2.28 -7.64
N ASN A 32 -20.91 3.39 -7.01
CA ASN A 32 -19.66 3.49 -6.25
C ASN A 32 -19.71 2.54 -5.05
N THR A 33 -18.69 1.69 -4.93
CA THR A 33 -18.56 0.72 -3.84
C THR A 33 -17.10 0.60 -3.42
N PHE A 34 -16.86 0.15 -2.19
CA PHE A 34 -15.52 -0.23 -1.77
C PHE A 34 -15.07 -1.54 -2.43
N THR A 35 -13.76 -1.70 -2.58
CA THR A 35 -13.10 -2.86 -3.20
C THR A 35 -12.08 -3.49 -2.25
N ASP A 36 -11.23 -4.38 -2.76
CA ASP A 36 -10.13 -4.98 -2.05
C ASP A 36 -9.12 -3.95 -1.50
N ASP A 37 -9.00 -2.77 -2.11
CA ASP A 37 -8.20 -1.65 -1.61
C ASP A 37 -8.61 -1.28 -0.17
N THR A 38 -9.91 -1.04 0.03
CA THR A 38 -10.46 -0.71 1.36
C THR A 38 -10.35 -1.89 2.31
N VAL A 39 -10.69 -3.11 1.88
CA VAL A 39 -10.64 -4.29 2.76
C VAL A 39 -9.22 -4.54 3.25
N CYS A 40 -8.24 -4.51 2.34
CA CYS A 40 -6.84 -4.69 2.70
C CYS A 40 -6.30 -3.53 3.54
N THR A 41 -6.76 -2.30 3.30
CA THR A 41 -6.41 -1.14 4.14
C THR A 41 -6.90 -1.34 5.57
N LEU A 42 -8.12 -1.83 5.77
CA LEU A 42 -8.67 -2.11 7.10
C LEU A 42 -7.94 -3.27 7.79
N ALA A 43 -7.53 -4.30 7.05
CA ALA A 43 -6.72 -5.38 7.60
C ALA A 43 -5.34 -4.89 8.10
N VAL A 44 -4.69 -4.00 7.34
CA VAL A 44 -3.43 -3.39 7.78
C VAL A 44 -3.66 -2.48 9.00
N PHE A 45 -4.78 -1.78 9.06
CA PHE A 45 -5.15 -1.00 10.25
C PHE A 45 -5.34 -1.91 11.48
N ASP A 46 -6.09 -3.01 11.35
CA ASP A 46 -6.34 -3.95 12.45
C ASP A 46 -5.04 -4.58 12.96
N HIS A 47 -4.11 -4.90 12.05
CA HIS A 47 -2.77 -5.33 12.41
C HIS A 47 -2.01 -4.29 13.27
N LEU A 48 -1.99 -3.04 12.82
CA LEU A 48 -1.20 -1.98 13.48
C LEU A 48 -1.86 -1.43 14.75
N HIS A 49 -3.18 -1.39 14.79
CA HIS A 49 -3.95 -0.87 15.91
C HIS A 49 -4.24 -1.95 16.96
N GLY A 50 -4.73 -3.11 16.51
CA GLY A 50 -5.19 -4.21 17.36
C GLY A 50 -4.10 -5.25 17.66
N GLY A 51 -2.96 -5.20 16.96
CA GLY A 51 -1.86 -6.15 17.15
C GLY A 51 -2.11 -7.54 16.53
N LYS A 52 -3.18 -7.71 15.74
CA LYS A 52 -3.47 -8.96 15.03
C LYS A 52 -2.33 -9.29 14.06
N PRO A 53 -1.86 -10.54 13.93
CA PRO A 53 -0.88 -10.90 12.91
C PRO A 53 -1.35 -10.50 11.50
N ILE A 54 -0.49 -9.86 10.71
CA ILE A 54 -0.88 -9.28 9.41
C ILE A 54 -1.47 -10.31 8.43
N VAL A 55 -0.95 -11.55 8.42
CA VAL A 55 -1.48 -12.64 7.57
C VAL A 55 -2.89 -13.01 7.99
N GLU A 56 -3.13 -13.09 9.31
CA GLU A 56 -4.44 -13.39 9.88
C GLU A 56 -5.44 -12.28 9.56
N ALA A 57 -5.07 -11.01 9.80
CA ALA A 57 -5.91 -9.85 9.49
C ALA A 57 -6.32 -9.79 8.01
N LEU A 58 -5.38 -10.04 7.10
CA LEU A 58 -5.64 -10.05 5.66
C LEU A 58 -6.53 -11.21 5.23
N ARG A 59 -6.32 -12.41 5.81
CA ARG A 59 -7.13 -13.59 5.47
C ARG A 59 -8.53 -13.51 6.02
N GLU A 60 -8.69 -13.05 7.26
CA GLU A 60 -10.00 -12.88 7.90
C GLU A 60 -10.87 -11.92 7.08
N LEU A 61 -10.44 -10.67 6.93
CA LEU A 61 -11.20 -9.69 6.16
C LEU A 61 -11.29 -10.04 4.67
N GLY A 62 -10.23 -10.61 4.09
CA GLY A 62 -10.23 -11.07 2.71
C GLY A 62 -11.26 -12.17 2.44
N THR A 63 -11.46 -13.07 3.41
CA THR A 63 -12.44 -14.16 3.32
C THR A 63 -13.86 -13.65 3.57
N ASP A 64 -14.05 -12.80 4.58
CA ASP A 64 -15.34 -12.19 4.89
C ASP A 64 -15.89 -11.36 3.71
N TYR A 65 -14.98 -10.79 2.91
CA TYR A 65 -15.30 -9.96 1.76
C TYR A 65 -14.74 -10.52 0.43
N PHE A 66 -14.79 -11.85 0.25
CA PHE A 66 -14.13 -12.57 -0.84
C PHE A 66 -14.38 -12.07 -2.28
N THR A 67 -15.52 -11.41 -2.55
CA THR A 67 -15.92 -10.99 -3.90
C THR A 67 -15.60 -9.52 -4.23
N ARG A 68 -14.64 -8.89 -3.55
CA ARG A 68 -14.38 -7.43 -3.65
C ARG A 68 -13.36 -6.99 -4.69
N GLY A 69 -13.00 -7.83 -5.67
CA GLY A 69 -12.16 -7.42 -6.81
C GLY A 69 -10.71 -7.89 -6.76
N TYR A 70 -10.34 -8.74 -5.80
CA TYR A 70 -8.99 -9.26 -5.67
C TYR A 70 -8.42 -9.88 -6.95
N GLY A 71 -7.15 -9.62 -7.22
CA GLY A 71 -6.40 -10.33 -8.26
C GLY A 71 -6.32 -11.84 -8.01
N LEU A 72 -6.27 -12.64 -9.08
CA LEU A 72 -6.32 -14.12 -9.02
C LEU A 72 -5.28 -14.75 -8.08
N ASN A 73 -4.06 -14.22 -8.06
CA ASN A 73 -3.01 -14.74 -7.18
C ASN A 73 -3.31 -14.47 -5.70
N PHE A 74 -3.93 -13.32 -5.39
CA PHE A 74 -4.33 -13.00 -4.03
C PHE A 74 -5.51 -13.89 -3.59
N LEU A 75 -6.48 -14.14 -4.47
CA LEU A 75 -7.54 -15.12 -4.21
C LEU A 75 -6.97 -16.51 -3.93
N GLY A 76 -6.00 -16.96 -4.73
CA GLY A 76 -5.29 -18.22 -4.48
C GLY A 76 -4.61 -18.23 -3.10
N TRP A 77 -3.97 -17.14 -2.71
CA TRP A 77 -3.34 -16.98 -1.39
C TRP A 77 -4.34 -16.96 -0.23
N LEU A 78 -5.56 -16.44 -0.43
CA LEU A 78 -6.65 -16.51 0.55
C LEU A 78 -7.16 -17.94 0.74
N CYS A 79 -7.27 -18.71 -0.35
CA CYS A 79 -7.83 -20.07 -0.34
C CYS A 79 -6.85 -21.14 0.18
N ASP A 80 -5.56 -20.85 0.24
CA ASP A 80 -4.53 -21.78 0.70
C ASP A 80 -3.95 -21.30 2.05
N PRO A 81 -4.31 -21.94 3.18
CA PRO A 81 -3.80 -21.60 4.50
C PRO A 81 -2.28 -21.71 4.65
N ASP A 82 -1.62 -22.53 3.83
CA ASP A 82 -0.18 -22.74 3.87
C ASP A 82 0.57 -21.86 2.85
N ALA A 83 -0.15 -21.06 2.05
CA ALA A 83 0.46 -20.20 1.05
C ALA A 83 1.33 -19.10 1.68
N GLY A 84 2.59 -19.08 1.25
CA GLY A 84 3.52 -17.97 1.46
C GLY A 84 3.38 -16.87 0.38
N PRO A 85 4.25 -15.85 0.42
CA PRO A 85 4.27 -14.81 -0.60
C PRO A 85 4.65 -15.37 -1.97
N TYR A 86 3.97 -14.87 -3.01
CA TYR A 86 3.93 -15.51 -4.33
C TYR A 86 4.60 -14.69 -5.46
N GLY A 87 5.58 -13.87 -5.14
CA GLY A 87 6.39 -13.15 -6.14
C GLY A 87 5.69 -11.96 -6.79
N SER A 88 4.60 -11.45 -6.23
CA SER A 88 3.83 -10.38 -6.86
C SER A 88 4.61 -9.07 -6.98
N TRP A 89 4.62 -8.50 -8.19
CA TRP A 89 5.12 -7.16 -8.50
C TRP A 89 4.00 -6.11 -8.65
N GLY A 90 2.75 -6.49 -8.38
CA GLY A 90 1.58 -5.63 -8.56
C GLY A 90 1.48 -4.50 -7.51
N ASN A 91 0.53 -3.59 -7.73
CA ASN A 91 0.21 -2.48 -6.82
C ASN A 91 -0.56 -2.91 -5.56
N GLY A 92 -0.98 -4.19 -5.45
CA GLY A 92 -1.79 -4.68 -4.33
C GLY A 92 -1.16 -4.48 -2.95
N SER A 93 0.17 -4.41 -2.89
CA SER A 93 0.88 -4.01 -1.66
C SER A 93 0.84 -2.50 -1.40
N ALA A 94 0.86 -1.67 -2.44
CA ALA A 94 0.85 -0.21 -2.35
C ALA A 94 -0.54 0.39 -2.04
N MET A 95 -1.63 -0.24 -2.49
CA MET A 95 -2.98 0.28 -2.26
C MET A 95 -3.38 0.29 -0.77
N ARG A 96 -2.80 -0.62 0.02
CA ARG A 96 -3.20 -0.88 1.41
C ARG A 96 -2.31 -0.26 2.50
N VAL A 97 -1.26 0.48 2.14
CA VAL A 97 -0.25 0.99 3.12
C VAL A 97 -0.58 2.34 3.73
N SER A 98 -1.76 2.92 3.46
CA SER A 98 -2.15 4.18 4.09
C SER A 98 -2.13 4.16 5.64
N PRO A 99 -2.42 3.04 6.34
CA PRO A 99 -2.26 2.95 7.79
C PRO A 99 -0.79 2.89 8.24
N ALA A 100 0.10 2.30 7.44
CA ALA A 100 1.54 2.27 7.75
C ALA A 100 2.11 3.69 7.90
N ALA A 101 1.72 4.60 7.00
CA ALA A 101 2.11 6.00 7.07
C ALA A 101 1.43 6.75 8.23
N TYR A 102 0.19 6.38 8.56
CA TYR A 102 -0.59 7.02 9.62
C TYR A 102 -0.02 6.71 11.01
N PHE A 103 0.30 5.44 11.28
CA PHE A 103 0.85 5.00 12.57
C PHE A 103 2.34 5.29 12.74
N ALA A 104 3.09 5.44 11.65
CA ALA A 104 4.50 5.75 11.74
C ALA A 104 4.76 7.17 12.28
N SER A 105 5.75 7.25 13.17
CA SER A 105 6.30 8.49 13.73
C SER A 105 7.39 9.13 12.87
N SER A 106 7.88 8.41 11.84
CA SER A 106 8.90 8.93 10.91
C SER A 106 8.75 8.35 9.51
N ILE A 107 9.35 9.01 8.53
CA ILE A 107 9.43 8.52 7.13
C ILE A 107 10.10 7.13 7.06
N LYS A 108 11.16 6.91 7.84
CA LYS A 108 11.88 5.64 7.90
C LYS A 108 10.97 4.53 8.43
N GLU A 109 10.30 4.78 9.54
CA GLU A 109 9.36 3.82 10.14
C GLU A 109 8.19 3.52 9.19
N ALA A 110 7.65 4.53 8.49
CA ALA A 110 6.58 4.32 7.51
C ALA A 110 7.00 3.32 6.42
N ALA A 111 8.25 3.41 5.96
CA ALA A 111 8.78 2.49 4.96
C ALA A 111 9.06 1.09 5.51
N GLU A 112 9.50 0.97 6.76
CA GLU A 112 9.72 -0.33 7.42
C GLU A 112 8.40 -1.07 7.65
N ILE A 113 7.37 -0.36 8.13
CA ILE A 113 6.03 -0.93 8.30
C ILE A 113 5.44 -1.33 6.94
N ALA A 114 5.56 -0.47 5.92
CA ALA A 114 5.09 -0.78 4.58
C ALA A 114 5.77 -2.02 3.99
N GLN A 115 7.07 -2.19 4.21
CA GLN A 115 7.80 -3.39 3.79
C GLN A 115 7.27 -4.64 4.47
N ARG A 116 7.16 -4.64 5.81
CA ARG A 116 6.69 -5.81 6.59
C ARG A 116 5.28 -6.24 6.18
N THR A 117 4.40 -5.28 5.93
CA THR A 117 3.02 -5.54 5.50
C THR A 117 2.91 -5.93 4.02
N ALA A 118 3.88 -5.57 3.19
CA ALA A 118 3.93 -5.96 1.77
C ALA A 118 4.46 -7.39 1.58
N GLU A 119 5.54 -7.75 2.28
CA GLU A 119 6.30 -8.99 2.09
C GLU A 119 5.49 -10.28 2.28
N VAL A 120 4.35 -10.21 2.98
CA VAL A 120 3.46 -11.37 3.20
C VAL A 120 2.73 -11.84 1.96
N THR A 121 2.57 -10.98 0.94
CA THR A 121 2.03 -11.37 -0.38
C THR A 121 2.90 -10.95 -1.56
N HIS A 122 3.67 -9.87 -1.41
CA HIS A 122 4.56 -9.30 -2.42
C HIS A 122 6.02 -9.38 -1.95
N ASN A 123 6.70 -10.50 -2.21
CA ASN A 123 8.15 -10.64 -1.95
C ASN A 123 9.03 -10.26 -3.16
N HIS A 124 8.44 -9.74 -4.24
CA HIS A 124 9.21 -9.13 -5.33
C HIS A 124 9.58 -7.69 -4.97
N TRP A 125 10.84 -7.31 -5.20
CA TRP A 125 11.38 -6.00 -4.80
C TRP A 125 10.60 -4.80 -5.36
N GLN A 126 9.97 -4.92 -6.53
CA GLN A 126 9.14 -3.85 -7.11
C GLN A 126 7.86 -3.62 -6.31
N GLY A 127 7.19 -4.69 -5.87
CA GLY A 127 5.98 -4.58 -5.04
C GLY A 127 6.30 -3.91 -3.71
N ILE A 128 7.34 -4.40 -3.02
CA ILE A 128 7.83 -3.82 -1.76
C ILE A 128 8.21 -2.34 -1.94
N ARG A 129 8.94 -1.99 -3.00
CA ARG A 129 9.31 -0.59 -3.26
C ARG A 129 8.10 0.29 -3.54
N GLY A 130 7.10 -0.21 -4.27
CA GLY A 130 5.86 0.51 -4.51
C GLY A 130 5.16 0.82 -3.18
N ALA A 131 5.04 -0.18 -2.30
CA ALA A 131 4.48 -0.01 -0.97
C ALA A 131 5.26 1.02 -0.12
N GLN A 132 6.59 0.91 -0.09
CA GLN A 132 7.44 1.88 0.61
C GLN A 132 7.30 3.30 0.05
N ALA A 133 7.29 3.46 -1.28
CA ALA A 133 7.16 4.76 -1.94
C ALA A 133 5.83 5.43 -1.57
N THR A 134 4.73 4.68 -1.62
CA THR A 134 3.41 5.17 -1.26
C THR A 134 3.35 5.57 0.21
N ALA A 135 3.83 4.74 1.13
CA ALA A 135 3.80 5.06 2.57
C ALA A 135 4.67 6.28 2.91
N VAL A 136 5.86 6.37 2.33
CA VAL A 136 6.77 7.52 2.49
C VAL A 136 6.13 8.80 1.95
N ALA A 137 5.52 8.76 0.77
CA ALA A 137 4.84 9.92 0.18
C ALA A 137 3.68 10.40 1.06
N ILE A 138 2.89 9.47 1.62
CA ILE A 138 1.80 9.79 2.55
C ILE A 138 2.37 10.41 3.85
N ARG A 139 3.42 9.83 4.44
CA ARG A 139 4.03 10.33 5.68
C ARG A 139 4.59 11.74 5.51
N MET A 140 5.24 12.00 4.38
CA MET A 140 5.74 13.34 4.04
C MET A 140 4.60 14.33 3.85
N ALA A 141 3.51 13.95 3.16
CA ALA A 141 2.33 14.81 3.07
C ALA A 141 1.74 15.13 4.45
N LEU A 142 1.67 14.15 5.35
CA LEU A 142 1.19 14.34 6.72
C LEU A 142 2.14 15.18 7.59
N GLU A 143 3.44 15.24 7.25
CA GLU A 143 4.43 16.13 7.87
C GLU A 143 4.44 17.55 7.26
N GLY A 144 3.62 17.81 6.24
CA GLY A 144 3.49 19.14 5.63
C GLY A 144 4.48 19.44 4.50
N TRP A 145 5.15 18.42 3.95
CA TRP A 145 6.04 18.57 2.81
C TRP A 145 5.29 19.02 1.55
N GLN A 146 5.96 19.78 0.69
CA GLN A 146 5.33 20.25 -0.54
C GLN A 146 5.27 19.14 -1.58
N LYS A 147 4.27 19.24 -2.47
CA LYS A 147 4.08 18.30 -3.58
C LYS A 147 5.33 18.09 -4.43
N GLN A 148 6.12 19.14 -4.64
CA GLN A 148 7.36 19.06 -5.41
C GLN A 148 8.40 18.19 -4.70
N ASP A 149 8.60 18.40 -3.40
CA ASP A 149 9.52 17.62 -2.58
C ASP A 149 9.14 16.14 -2.57
N ILE A 150 7.83 15.84 -2.51
CA ILE A 150 7.31 14.48 -2.53
C ILE A 150 7.57 13.80 -3.88
N LYS A 151 7.48 14.52 -5.01
CA LYS A 151 7.78 13.96 -6.34
C LYS A 151 9.26 13.62 -6.52
N ASP A 152 10.14 14.35 -5.84
CA ASP A 152 11.59 14.23 -6.00
C ASP A 152 12.22 13.15 -5.11
N ILE A 153 11.41 12.45 -4.30
CA ILE A 153 11.87 11.34 -3.47
C ILE A 153 12.47 10.23 -4.33
N ARG A 154 13.66 9.78 -3.96
CA ARG A 154 14.28 8.57 -4.50
C ARG A 154 14.45 7.54 -3.39
N LEU A 155 13.72 6.43 -3.51
CA LEU A 155 13.93 5.24 -2.70
C LEU A 155 14.96 4.33 -3.38
N ARG A 156 16.10 4.13 -2.72
CA ARG A 156 17.10 3.15 -3.13
C ARG A 156 17.12 2.01 -2.13
N SER A 157 16.81 0.80 -2.56
CA SER A 157 17.09 -0.43 -1.79
C SER A 157 18.31 -1.13 -2.37
N ARG A 158 19.18 -1.67 -1.51
CA ARG A 158 20.22 -2.61 -1.96
C ARG A 158 19.58 -3.96 -2.30
N SER A 159 19.92 -4.53 -3.45
CA SER A 159 19.50 -5.88 -3.81
C SER A 159 20.21 -6.89 -2.88
N PRO A 160 19.55 -7.94 -2.37
CA PRO A 160 20.10 -8.85 -1.38
C PRO A 160 21.16 -9.84 -1.92
N HIS A 161 21.78 -9.58 -3.08
CA HIS A 161 22.71 -10.52 -3.72
C HIS A 161 24.04 -10.77 -2.99
N ARG A 162 24.25 -10.23 -1.79
CA ARG A 162 25.36 -10.61 -0.89
C ARG A 162 24.92 -10.30 0.54
N GLY A 163 24.59 -11.31 1.34
CA GLY A 163 24.61 -11.38 2.82
C GLY A 163 24.45 -10.14 3.71
N HIS A 164 23.86 -9.04 3.24
CA HIS A 164 23.69 -7.78 3.94
C HIS A 164 22.20 -7.44 4.01
N GLU A 165 21.74 -6.97 5.17
CA GLU A 165 20.36 -6.54 5.38
C GLU A 165 19.90 -5.52 4.33
N ALA A 166 18.65 -5.68 3.90
CA ALA A 166 17.99 -4.77 2.97
C ALA A 166 17.76 -3.40 3.65
N GLY A 167 18.72 -2.48 3.51
CA GLY A 167 18.58 -1.10 3.98
C GLY A 167 17.93 -0.19 2.94
N LEU A 168 16.89 0.53 3.32
CA LEU A 168 16.30 1.61 2.52
C LEU A 168 17.13 2.89 2.69
N ARG A 169 17.61 3.46 1.59
CA ARG A 169 18.11 4.84 1.55
C ARG A 169 17.06 5.74 0.92
N ILE A 170 16.65 6.75 1.68
CA ILE A 170 15.78 7.83 1.24
C ILE A 170 16.69 9.02 0.93
N GLN A 171 16.69 9.48 -0.32
CA GLN A 171 17.42 10.68 -0.73
C GLN A 171 16.44 11.67 -1.36
N SER A 172 16.43 12.91 -0.86
CA SER A 172 15.82 14.06 -1.55
C SER A 172 16.85 14.73 -2.47
N LEU A 173 16.39 15.35 -3.56
CA LEU A 173 17.24 16.18 -4.43
C LEU A 173 17.49 17.59 -3.85
N LEU A 174 16.80 17.96 -2.77
CA LEU A 174 16.95 19.25 -2.11
C LEU A 174 18.00 19.20 -0.99
N PRO A 175 18.86 20.23 -0.86
CA PRO A 175 19.89 20.29 0.18
C PRO A 175 19.22 20.42 1.56
N GLY A 176 19.35 19.40 2.42
CA GLY A 176 18.93 19.50 3.82
C GLY A 176 18.50 18.19 4.50
N VAL A 177 18.16 17.14 3.74
CA VAL A 177 17.67 15.89 4.33
C VAL A 177 18.85 14.97 4.64
N ARG A 178 19.31 14.99 5.90
CA ARG A 178 20.21 13.96 6.43
C ARG A 178 19.38 12.79 6.93
N SER A 179 19.78 11.59 6.51
CA SER A 179 19.26 10.27 6.91
C SER A 179 19.40 10.00 8.40
#